data_AF-A0A2A6BJW1-F1
#
_entry.id   AF-A0A2A6BJW1-F1
#
_cell.length_a   1.000
_cell.length_b   1.000
_cell.length_c   1.000
_cell.angle_alpha   90.00
_cell.angle_beta   90.00
_cell.angle_gamma   90.00
#
_symmetry.space_group_name_H-M   'P 1'
#
loop_
_entity.id
_entity.type
_entity.pdbx_description
1 polymer ?
#
loop_
_entity_poly.entity_id
_entity_poly.type
_entity_poly.pdbx_seq_one_letter_code
_entity_poly.pdbx_strand_id
1 'polypeptide(L)'
;FHDVWASNVEDEFNKMRTLNDCPYVAMDTEFPGVAATPLGQFKSKVGFALVNDKGELSPSGDESVDMLRHAGTDFDRLQTDGISIDFFGELLTTSGVIVDDRITWITFPAGYDFGYLFKTISLKKLPDSM
;
A
#
# COMPACT_ATOMS: atom_id res chain seq x y z
N PHE A 1 -14.10 4.03 -11.77
CA PHE A 1 -12.78 3.59 -11.32
C PHE A 1 -11.90 3.45 -12.54
N HIS A 2 -10.65 3.92 -12.47
CA HIS A 2 -9.67 3.88 -13.54
C HIS A 2 -8.50 3.05 -13.04
N ASP A 3 -8.24 1.91 -13.68
CA ASP A 3 -7.21 0.99 -13.18
C ASP A 3 -5.82 1.41 -13.64
N VAL A 4 -4.87 1.34 -12.72
CA VAL A 4 -3.47 1.71 -12.95
C VAL A 4 -2.59 0.48 -12.75
N TRP A 5 -1.78 0.20 -13.75
CA TRP A 5 -0.90 -0.97 -13.89
C TRP A 5 0.49 -0.52 -14.29
N ALA A 6 1.46 -1.45 -14.33
CA ALA A 6 2.83 -1.12 -14.72
C ALA A 6 2.93 -0.42 -16.09
N SER A 7 2.00 -0.71 -17.01
CA SER A 7 1.99 -0.16 -18.37
C SER A 7 1.52 1.29 -18.48
N ASN A 8 0.79 1.83 -17.50
CA ASN A 8 0.24 3.19 -17.55
C ASN A 8 0.53 4.05 -16.31
N VAL A 9 1.19 3.51 -15.28
CA VAL A 9 1.41 4.22 -14.02
C VAL A 9 2.12 5.57 -14.18
N GLU A 10 3.14 5.67 -15.05
CA GLU A 10 3.83 6.94 -15.30
C GLU A 10 2.90 8.01 -15.86
N ASP A 11 2.07 7.65 -16.84
CA ASP A 11 1.12 8.56 -17.47
C ASP A 11 0.07 9.05 -16.47
N GLU A 12 -0.39 8.18 -15.57
CA GLU A 12 -1.35 8.56 -14.52
C GLU A 12 -0.72 9.49 -13.47
N PHE A 13 0.52 9.24 -13.05
CA PHE A 13 1.23 10.18 -12.17
C PHE A 13 1.48 11.53 -12.85
N ASN A 14 1.76 11.55 -14.15
CA ASN A 14 1.91 12.80 -14.90
C ASN A 14 0.59 13.59 -14.96
N LYS A 15 -0.56 12.92 -15.11
CA LYS A 15 -1.87 13.59 -15.01
C LYS A 15 -2.10 14.15 -13.61
N MET A 16 -1.81 13.38 -12.55
CA MET A 16 -1.96 13.83 -11.17
C MET A 16 -1.16 15.11 -10.89
N ARG A 17 0.07 15.21 -11.40
CA ARG A 17 0.92 16.41 -11.25
C ARG A 17 0.32 17.68 -11.87
N THR A 18 -0.65 17.56 -12.77
CA THR A 18 -1.34 18.72 -13.37
C THR A 18 -2.55 19.19 -12.55
N LEU A 19 -2.99 18.41 -11.55
CA LEU A 19 -4.16 18.69 -10.70
C LEU A 19 -3.83 19.64 -9.53
N ASN A 20 -3.17 20.77 -9.82
CA ASN A 20 -2.70 21.74 -8.81
C ASN A 20 -3.82 22.36 -7.93
N ASP A 21 -5.08 22.26 -8.35
CA ASP A 21 -6.24 22.85 -7.66
C ASP A 21 -7.00 21.84 -6.77
N CYS A 22 -6.51 20.61 -6.65
CA CYS A 22 -7.13 19.54 -5.84
C CYS A 22 -6.29 19.23 -4.60
N PRO A 23 -6.40 20.01 -3.50
CA PRO A 23 -5.54 19.85 -2.33
C PRO A 23 -5.93 18.67 -1.42
N TYR A 24 -6.94 17.88 -1.77
CA TYR A 24 -7.40 16.77 -0.93
C TYR A 24 -7.14 15.44 -1.63
N VAL A 25 -6.44 14.53 -0.93
CA VAL A 25 -6.16 13.17 -1.40
C VAL A 25 -6.75 12.19 -0.42
N ALA A 26 -7.68 11.37 -0.89
CA ALA A 26 -8.21 10.25 -0.13
C ALA A 26 -7.45 8.98 -0.50
N MET A 27 -7.11 8.16 0.49
CA MET A 27 -6.36 6.93 0.28
C MET A 27 -6.87 5.81 1.18
N ASP A 28 -6.85 4.62 0.61
CA ASP A 28 -7.28 3.37 1.20
C ASP A 28 -6.39 2.26 0.64
N THR A 29 -5.99 1.30 1.46
CA THR A 29 -5.14 0.18 1.05
C THR A 29 -5.77 -1.17 1.38
N GLU A 30 -5.72 -2.07 0.41
CA GLU A 30 -6.08 -3.47 0.60
C GLU A 30 -4.80 -4.29 0.77
N PHE A 31 -4.76 -5.11 1.82
CA PHE A 31 -3.65 -6.01 2.11
C PHE A 31 -4.16 -7.36 2.62
N PRO A 32 -3.45 -8.47 2.37
CA PRO A 32 -3.86 -9.82 2.77
C PRO A 32 -3.68 -10.07 4.27
N GLY A 33 -4.29 -9.23 5.10
CA GLY A 33 -4.44 -9.43 6.54
C GLY A 33 -3.13 -9.53 7.33
N VAL A 34 -3.23 -10.13 8.51
CA VAL A 34 -2.13 -10.30 9.49
C VAL A 34 -1.62 -11.74 9.48
N ALA A 35 -0.35 -11.91 9.12
CA ALA A 35 0.31 -13.21 9.03
C ALA A 35 0.91 -13.70 10.36
N ALA A 36 1.28 -12.77 11.24
CA ALA A 36 1.86 -13.08 12.55
C ALA A 36 1.48 -12.02 13.58
N THR A 37 1.07 -12.48 14.77
CA THR A 37 0.92 -11.60 15.94
C THR A 37 2.23 -11.63 16.72
N PRO A 38 2.88 -10.49 17.03
CA PRO A 38 4.10 -10.50 17.84
C PRO A 38 3.84 -11.15 19.21
N LEU A 39 4.74 -12.03 19.64
CA LEU A 39 4.68 -12.68 20.96
C LEU A 39 5.04 -11.66 22.05
N GLY A 40 4.03 -11.18 22.78
CA GLY A 40 4.16 -10.26 23.91
C GLY A 40 2.83 -9.57 24.26
N GLN A 41 2.65 -9.16 25.52
CA GLN A 41 1.48 -8.35 25.93
C GLN A 41 1.69 -6.90 25.49
N PHE A 42 1.28 -6.59 24.26
CA PHE A 42 1.15 -5.21 23.78
C PHE A 42 -0.29 -4.74 23.98
N LYS A 43 -0.47 -3.46 24.36
CA LYS A 43 -1.79 -2.85 24.59
C LYS A 43 -2.59 -2.65 23.29
N SER A 44 -1.98 -2.87 22.13
CA SER A 44 -2.61 -2.84 20.81
C SER A 44 -1.98 -3.92 19.92
N LYS A 45 -2.81 -4.67 19.18
CA LYS A 45 -2.37 -5.59 18.13
C LYS A 45 -2.11 -4.77 16.86
N VAL A 46 -0.88 -4.80 16.36
CA VAL A 46 -0.53 -4.25 15.04
C VAL A 46 0.19 -5.36 14.28
N GLY A 47 -0.29 -5.69 13.07
CA GLY A 47 0.17 -6.83 12.29
C GLY A 47 0.84 -6.45 10.96
N PHE A 48 1.81 -7.25 10.54
CA PHE A 48 2.44 -7.16 9.23
C PHE A 48 2.27 -8.49 8.49
N ALA A 49 2.13 -8.44 7.16
CA ALA A 49 2.28 -9.62 6.31
C ALA A 49 3.77 -9.81 5.95
N LEU A 50 4.34 -10.93 6.38
CA LEU A 50 5.67 -11.38 5.96
C LEU A 50 5.46 -12.52 4.97
N VAL A 51 5.92 -12.31 3.74
CA VAL A 51 6.09 -13.38 2.75
C VAL A 51 7.44 -14.04 3.02
N ASN A 52 7.52 -15.37 2.91
CA ASN A 52 8.81 -16.06 2.96
C ASN A 52 9.62 -15.76 1.67
N ASP A 53 10.86 -16.22 1.61
CA ASP A 53 11.77 -16.00 0.47
C ASP A 53 11.26 -16.57 -0.87
N LYS A 54 10.14 -17.30 -0.85
CA LYS A 54 9.46 -17.88 -2.03
C LYS A 54 8.16 -17.14 -2.38
N GLY A 55 7.81 -16.07 -1.66
CA GLY A 55 6.56 -15.35 -1.85
C GLY A 55 5.32 -16.06 -1.26
N GLU A 56 5.50 -17.07 -0.41
CA GLU A 56 4.38 -17.79 0.22
C GLU A 56 3.96 -17.10 1.53
N LEU A 57 2.65 -17.02 1.76
CA LEU A 57 2.04 -16.43 2.95
C LEU A 57 1.92 -17.46 4.09
N SER A 58 1.80 -16.96 5.32
CA SER A 58 1.47 -17.81 6.48
C SER A 58 0.04 -18.38 6.37
N PRO A 59 -0.30 -19.50 7.05
CA PRO A 59 -1.64 -20.11 7.03
C PRO A 59 -2.80 -19.18 7.45
N SER A 60 -2.54 -18.10 8.21
CA SER A 60 -3.58 -17.11 8.56
C SER A 60 -3.82 -16.05 7.49
N GLY A 61 -3.00 -16.01 6.43
CA GLY A 61 -3.17 -15.16 5.27
C GLY A 61 -4.13 -15.74 4.22
N ASP A 62 -4.40 -17.05 4.28
CA ASP A 62 -5.24 -17.75 3.29
C ASP A 62 -6.70 -17.23 3.30
N GLU A 63 -7.28 -16.97 4.48
CA GLU A 63 -8.65 -16.42 4.57
C GLU A 63 -8.74 -15.01 3.97
N SER A 64 -7.77 -14.13 4.22
CA SER A 64 -7.75 -12.78 3.65
C SER A 64 -7.49 -12.78 2.15
N VAL A 65 -6.65 -13.69 1.64
CA VAL A 65 -6.42 -13.84 0.19
C VAL A 65 -7.70 -14.30 -0.48
N ASP A 66 -8.42 -15.27 0.11
CA ASP A 66 -9.70 -15.71 -0.43
C ASP A 66 -10.75 -14.61 -0.37
N MET A 67 -10.80 -13.80 0.70
CA MET A 67 -11.67 -12.61 0.75
C MET A 67 -11.35 -11.63 -0.38
N LEU A 68 -10.08 -11.34 -0.64
CA LEU A 68 -9.65 -10.45 -1.73
C LEU A 68 -10.03 -11.03 -3.09
N ARG A 69 -9.86 -12.34 -3.31
CA ARG A 69 -10.32 -13.02 -4.54
C ARG A 69 -11.83 -12.85 -4.73
N HIS A 70 -12.62 -13.07 -3.68
CA HIS A 70 -14.08 -12.90 -3.74
C HIS A 70 -14.50 -11.43 -3.95
N ALA A 71 -13.71 -10.48 -3.47
CA ALA A 71 -13.90 -9.05 -3.72
C ALA A 71 -13.51 -8.62 -5.14
N GLY A 72 -12.90 -9.51 -5.93
CA GLY A 72 -12.54 -9.30 -7.33
C GLY A 72 -11.06 -9.00 -7.58
N THR A 73 -10.18 -9.21 -6.60
CA THR A 73 -8.73 -9.08 -6.80
C THR A 73 -8.21 -10.19 -7.72
N ASP A 74 -7.67 -9.78 -8.87
CA ASP A 74 -7.01 -10.66 -9.83
C ASP A 74 -5.52 -10.81 -9.52
N PHE A 75 -5.18 -11.82 -8.73
CA PHE A 75 -3.80 -12.09 -8.30
C PHE A 75 -2.87 -12.51 -9.44
N ASP A 76 -3.40 -13.19 -10.46
CA ASP A 76 -2.60 -13.62 -11.61
C ASP A 76 -2.18 -12.38 -12.42
N ARG A 77 -3.11 -11.45 -12.63
CA ARG A 77 -2.81 -10.17 -13.27
C ARG A 77 -1.92 -9.28 -12.43
N LEU A 78 -2.08 -9.24 -11.10
CA LEU A 78 -1.15 -8.52 -10.23
C LEU A 78 0.27 -9.07 -10.34
N GLN A 79 0.44 -10.37 -10.56
CA GLN A 79 1.76 -10.98 -10.74
C GLN A 79 2.41 -10.60 -12.07
N THR A 80 1.63 -10.45 -13.16
CA THR A 80 2.17 -10.15 -14.50
C THR A 80 2.23 -8.65 -14.82
N ASP A 81 1.22 -7.90 -14.40
CA ASP A 81 0.97 -6.51 -14.81
C ASP A 81 1.06 -5.53 -13.62
N GLY A 82 1.31 -6.05 -12.41
CA GLY A 82 1.38 -5.26 -11.18
C GLY A 82 2.54 -4.27 -11.18
N ILE A 83 2.35 -3.18 -10.46
CA ILE A 83 3.36 -2.12 -10.33
C ILE A 83 4.39 -2.55 -9.28
N SER A 84 5.67 -2.46 -9.61
CA SER A 84 6.74 -2.65 -8.63
C SER A 84 6.60 -1.63 -7.49
N ILE A 85 6.66 -2.09 -6.24
CA ILE A 85 6.48 -1.20 -5.08
C ILE A 85 7.57 -0.14 -4.99
N ASP A 86 8.80 -0.49 -5.39
CA ASP A 86 9.94 0.45 -5.40
C ASP A 86 9.71 1.56 -6.42
N PHE A 87 9.22 1.18 -7.60
CA PHE A 87 8.92 2.12 -8.69
C PHE A 87 7.73 3.02 -8.35
N PHE A 88 6.67 2.44 -7.76
CA PHE A 88 5.54 3.21 -7.27
C PHE A 88 5.96 4.20 -6.18
N GLY A 89 6.83 3.79 -5.25
CA GLY A 89 7.38 4.67 -4.21
C GLY A 89 8.19 5.83 -4.75
N GLU A 90 8.99 5.62 -5.80
CA GLU A 90 9.72 6.68 -6.51
C GLU A 90 8.76 7.70 -7.15
N LEU A 91 7.76 7.22 -7.91
CA LEU A 91 6.77 8.09 -8.54
C LEU A 91 5.97 8.88 -7.51
N LEU A 92 5.56 8.23 -6.42
CA LEU A 92 4.80 8.85 -5.34
C LEU A 92 5.60 9.92 -4.60
N THR A 93 6.86 9.64 -4.27
CA THR A 93 7.75 10.60 -3.60
C THR A 93 8.00 11.84 -4.46
N THR A 94 8.13 11.66 -5.77
CA THR A 94 8.37 12.75 -6.74
C THR A 94 7.09 13.36 -7.33
N SER A 95 5.91 12.93 -6.87
CA SER A 95 4.62 13.41 -7.39
C SER A 95 4.23 14.81 -6.87
N GLY A 96 4.83 15.24 -5.76
CA GLY A 96 4.40 16.42 -4.99
C GLY A 96 3.35 16.10 -3.93
N VAL A 97 2.62 14.99 -4.04
CA VAL A 97 1.50 14.64 -3.14
C VAL A 97 1.94 14.34 -1.69
N ILE A 98 3.20 13.93 -1.51
CA ILE A 98 3.75 13.55 -0.19
C ILE A 98 4.32 14.75 0.58
N VAL A 99 4.94 15.70 -0.11
CA VAL A 99 5.79 16.74 0.51
C VAL A 99 5.20 18.15 0.43
N ASP A 100 4.12 18.34 -0.33
CA ASP A 100 3.46 19.63 -0.47
C ASP A 100 2.50 19.88 0.70
N ASP A 101 2.79 20.94 1.45
CA ASP A 101 2.08 21.39 2.65
C ASP A 101 0.65 21.88 2.39
N ARG A 102 0.29 22.07 1.11
CA ARG A 102 -1.09 22.37 0.69
C ARG A 102 -1.95 21.10 0.62
N ILE A 103 -1.35 19.91 0.59
CA ILE A 103 -2.06 18.65 0.46
C ILE A 103 -2.58 18.17 1.82
N THR A 104 -3.86 17.84 1.87
CA THR A 104 -4.56 17.26 3.01
C THR A 104 -4.96 15.82 2.70
N TRP A 105 -4.40 14.87 3.45
CA TRP A 105 -4.73 13.44 3.33
C TRP A 105 -5.97 13.09 4.15
N ILE A 106 -6.91 12.38 3.53
CA ILE A 106 -8.15 11.88 4.13
C ILE A 106 -8.10 10.34 4.13
N THR A 107 -8.33 9.71 5.28
CA THR A 107 -8.13 8.26 5.49
C THR A 107 -9.14 7.69 6.47
N PHE A 108 -9.41 6.39 6.40
CA PHE A 108 -10.35 5.71 7.30
C PHE A 108 -10.23 4.17 7.24
N PRO A 109 -9.95 3.45 8.35
CA PRO A 109 -9.14 3.80 9.52
C PRO A 109 -7.63 3.71 9.20
N ALA A 110 -6.96 4.86 9.26
CA ALA A 110 -5.68 5.15 8.61
C ALA A 110 -4.41 4.40 9.05
N GLY A 111 -4.47 3.62 10.14
CA GLY A 111 -3.25 3.16 10.83
C GLY A 111 -2.38 2.27 9.96
N TYR A 112 -3.01 1.31 9.27
CA TYR A 112 -2.31 0.41 8.36
C TYR A 112 -1.94 1.11 7.05
N ASP A 113 -2.85 1.92 6.51
CA ASP A 113 -2.65 2.67 5.27
C ASP A 113 -1.40 3.55 5.32
N PHE A 114 -1.24 4.32 6.39
CA PHE A 114 -0.03 5.13 6.60
C PHE A 114 1.21 4.28 6.85
N GLY A 115 1.10 3.13 7.51
CA GLY A 115 2.21 2.21 7.70
C GLY A 115 2.75 1.67 6.36
N TYR A 116 1.85 1.26 5.47
CA TYR A 116 2.20 0.82 4.12
C TYR A 116 2.72 1.98 3.26
N LEU A 117 2.07 3.14 3.31
CA LEU A 117 2.55 4.35 2.62
C LEU A 117 3.98 4.71 3.04
N PHE A 118 4.25 4.72 4.34
CA PHE A 118 5.57 5.03 4.88
C PHE A 118 6.61 3.98 4.48
N LYS A 119 6.26 2.70 4.53
CA LYS A 119 7.13 1.60 4.06
C LYS A 119 7.48 1.78 2.58
N THR A 120 6.50 2.14 1.75
CA THR A 120 6.67 2.36 0.31
C THR A 120 7.61 3.53 0.00
N ILE A 121 7.48 4.67 0.69
CA ILE A 121 8.33 5.84 0.42
C ILE A 121 9.71 5.76 1.10
N SER A 122 9.81 5.04 2.22
CA SER A 122 11.08 4.92 2.95
C SER A 122 11.98 3.82 2.41
N LEU A 123 11.41 2.82 1.73
CA LEU A 123 12.07 1.58 1.27
C LEU A 123 12.93 0.93 2.36
N LYS A 124 12.55 1.14 3.62
CA LYS A 124 13.26 0.69 4.81
C LYS A 124 12.33 -0.12 5.69
N LYS A 125 12.93 -0.95 6.55
CA LYS A 125 12.19 -1.56 7.66
C LYS A 125 11.55 -0.43 8.48
N LEU A 126 10.27 -0.58 8.79
CA LEU A 126 9.57 0.34 9.69
C LEU A 126 10.27 0.39 11.05
N PRO A 127 10.27 1.55 11.75
CA PRO A 127 10.80 1.65 13.10
C PRO A 127 10.14 0.63 14.03
N ASP A 128 10.91 0.08 14.98
CA ASP A 128 10.40 -0.92 15.93
C ASP A 128 9.37 -0.33 16.92
N SER A 129 9.19 1.01 16.93
CA SER A 129 8.14 1.73 17.62
C SER A 129 7.68 2.94 16.80
N MET A 130 6.37 3.10 16.60
CA MET A 130 5.74 4.38 16.25
C MET A 130 5.28 5.11 17.52
#